data_AF-A0AAW0YD50-F1
#
_entry.id   AF-A0AAW0YD50-F1
#
_cell.length_a   1.000
_cell.length_b   1.000
_cell.length_c   1.000
_cell.angle_alpha   90.00
_cell.angle_beta   90.00
_cell.angle_gamma   90.00
#
_symmetry.space_group_name_H-M   'P 1'
#
loop_
_entity.id
_entity.type
_entity.pdbx_description
1 polymer ?
#
loop_
_entity_poly.entity_id
_entity_poly.type
_entity_poly.pdbx_seq_one_letter_code
_entity_poly.pdbx_strand_id
1 'polypeptide(L)'
;MTCNYVIAIDIDPVKIALARHNAAVYGVADRIEFIIGDFFQLVPRLKADVIYLSPPWGGIEYFRDGTYDVRNLGGVFNCEELLATARTITTDIALYLPRTSNLYQIIELAGIGGTVDIELNHMGRKKKALTAYFGDLAYY
;
A
#
# COMPACT_ATOMS: atom_id res chain seq x y z
N MET A 1 -14.32 3.98 11.35
CA MET A 1 -14.82 4.40 10.02
C MET A 1 -14.86 3.20 9.09
N THR A 2 -15.78 3.15 8.14
CA THR A 2 -15.84 2.09 7.13
C THR A 2 -15.70 2.70 5.74
N CYS A 3 -14.97 2.03 4.85
CA CYS A 3 -14.85 2.44 3.46
C CYS A 3 -16.17 2.18 2.71
N ASN A 4 -16.67 3.20 2.00
CA ASN A 4 -17.92 3.12 1.26
C ASN A 4 -17.72 2.67 -0.20
N TYR A 5 -16.58 3.01 -0.81
CA TYR A 5 -16.27 2.75 -2.22
C TYR A 5 -14.77 2.54 -2.43
N VAL A 6 -14.40 1.61 -3.30
CA VAL A 6 -13.00 1.24 -3.59
C VAL A 6 -12.73 1.31 -5.09
N ILE A 7 -11.61 1.91 -5.47
CA ILE A 7 -11.02 1.75 -6.81
C ILE A 7 -9.86 0.77 -6.69
N ALA A 8 -10.05 -0.46 -7.17
CA ALA A 8 -9.07 -1.53 -7.13
C ALA A 8 -8.29 -1.59 -8.45
N ILE A 9 -6.98 -1.34 -8.38
CA ILE A 9 -6.09 -1.28 -9.53
C ILE A 9 -5.04 -2.39 -9.42
N ASP A 10 -4.87 -3.16 -10.50
CA ASP A 10 -3.73 -4.08 -10.66
C ASP A 10 -3.34 -4.09 -12.15
N ILE A 11 -2.04 -4.23 -12.42
CA ILE A 11 -1.53 -4.33 -13.80
C ILE A 11 -1.85 -5.70 -14.41
N ASP A 12 -2.01 -6.73 -13.56
CA ASP A 12 -2.29 -8.10 -13.99
C ASP A 12 -3.81 -8.33 -14.12
N PRO A 13 -4.32 -8.60 -15.34
CA PRO A 13 -5.74 -8.87 -15.56
C PRO A 13 -6.25 -10.09 -14.79
N VAL A 14 -5.39 -11.08 -14.50
CA VAL A 14 -5.75 -12.26 -13.71
C VAL A 14 -6.02 -11.88 -12.26
N LYS A 15 -5.23 -10.96 -11.68
CA LYS A 15 -5.44 -10.47 -10.32
C LYS A 15 -6.77 -9.74 -10.19
N ILE A 16 -7.12 -8.90 -11.17
CA ILE A 16 -8.42 -8.23 -11.21
C ILE A 16 -9.58 -9.23 -11.32
N ALA A 17 -9.45 -10.26 -12.16
CA ALA A 17 -10.49 -11.30 -12.28
C ALA A 17 -10.71 -12.04 -10.95
N LEU A 18 -9.63 -12.42 -10.26
CA LEU A 18 -9.67 -13.06 -8.95
C LEU A 18 -10.26 -12.14 -7.87
N ALA A 19 -9.84 -10.88 -7.84
CA ALA A 19 -10.34 -9.89 -6.88
C ALA A 19 -11.85 -9.68 -7.04
N ARG A 20 -12.34 -9.59 -8.28
CA ARG A 20 -13.77 -9.46 -8.59
C ARG A 20 -14.57 -10.69 -8.18
N HIS A 21 -14.04 -11.90 -8.45
CA HIS A 21 -14.66 -13.14 -8.00
C HIS A 21 -14.77 -13.18 -6.47
N ASN A 22 -13.68 -12.88 -5.76
CA ASN A 22 -13.68 -12.86 -4.30
C ASN A 22 -14.66 -11.81 -3.76
N ALA A 23 -14.68 -10.60 -4.32
CA ALA A 23 -15.61 -9.55 -3.90
C ALA A 23 -17.08 -9.97 -4.09
N ALA A 24 -17.40 -10.74 -5.13
CA ALA A 24 -18.73 -11.29 -5.33
C ALA A 24 -19.08 -12.35 -4.26
N VAL A 25 -18.13 -13.23 -3.91
CA VAL A 25 -18.30 -14.21 -2.82
C VAL A 25 -18.58 -13.53 -1.48
N TYR A 26 -17.92 -12.40 -1.20
CA TYR A 26 -18.13 -11.61 0.02
C TYR A 26 -19.32 -10.64 -0.06
N GLY A 27 -20.03 -10.56 -1.19
CA GLY A 27 -21.20 -9.70 -1.35
C GLY A 27 -20.89 -8.19 -1.32
N VAL A 28 -19.70 -7.79 -1.77
CA VAL A 28 -19.24 -6.38 -1.75
C VAL A 28 -18.80 -5.85 -3.12
N ALA A 29 -18.93 -6.66 -4.18
CA ALA A 29 -18.47 -6.30 -5.52
C ALA A 29 -19.14 -5.03 -6.09
N ASP A 30 -20.35 -4.70 -5.64
CA ASP A 30 -21.10 -3.50 -6.02
C ASP A 30 -20.46 -2.19 -5.55
N ARG A 31 -19.53 -2.27 -4.58
CA ARG A 31 -18.82 -1.11 -4.01
C ARG A 31 -17.38 -0.98 -4.51
N ILE A 32 -16.98 -1.79 -5.49
CA ILE A 32 -15.60 -1.84 -5.99
C ILE A 32 -15.58 -1.63 -7.51
N GLU A 33 -14.89 -0.59 -7.96
CA GLU A 33 -14.51 -0.41 -9.35
C GLU A 33 -13.16 -1.08 -9.61
N PHE A 34 -13.12 -1.98 -10.58
CA PHE A 34 -11.92 -2.74 -10.93
C PHE A 34 -11.29 -2.21 -12.20
N ILE A 35 -10.04 -1.75 -12.13
CA ILE A 35 -9.28 -1.21 -13.25
C ILE A 35 -8.04 -2.06 -13.48
N ILE A 36 -7.87 -2.55 -14.71
CA ILE A 36 -6.63 -3.20 -15.14
C ILE A 36 -5.72 -2.12 -15.70
N GLY A 37 -4.57 -1.89 -15.08
CA GLY A 37 -3.62 -0.90 -15.58
C GLY A 37 -2.49 -0.56 -14.62
N ASP A 38 -1.57 0.24 -15.13
CA ASP A 38 -0.44 0.78 -14.37
C ASP A 38 -0.91 1.96 -13.50
N PHE A 39 -0.74 1.84 -12.19
CA PHE A 39 -1.08 2.89 -11.22
C PHE A 39 -0.46 4.25 -11.60
N PHE A 40 0.82 4.27 -11.99
CA PHE A 40 1.53 5.52 -12.30
C PHE A 40 0.92 6.26 -13.50
N GLN A 41 0.34 5.52 -14.46
CA GLN A 41 -0.33 6.10 -15.63
C GLN A 41 -1.77 6.54 -15.34
N LEU A 42 -2.42 5.90 -14.36
CA LEU A 42 -3.82 6.16 -14.02
C LEU A 42 -3.99 7.36 -13.09
N VAL A 43 -3.00 7.64 -12.24
CA VAL A 43 -3.01 8.69 -11.20
C VAL A 43 -3.63 10.03 -11.64
N PRO A 44 -3.31 10.61 -12.83
CA PRO A 44 -3.90 11.89 -13.24
C PRO A 44 -5.43 11.91 -13.37
N ARG A 45 -6.07 10.73 -13.39
CA ARG A 45 -7.52 10.57 -13.56
C ARG A 45 -8.22 10.10 -12.28
N LEU A 46 -7.47 9.78 -11.24
CA LEU A 46 -8.01 9.24 -9.99
C LEU A 46 -8.35 10.36 -9.00
N LYS A 47 -9.38 10.12 -8.20
CA LYS A 47 -9.72 10.91 -7.02
C LYS A 47 -10.10 9.94 -5.91
N ALA A 48 -9.49 10.10 -4.74
CA ALA A 48 -9.75 9.27 -3.57
C ALA A 48 -9.41 10.06 -2.31
N ASP A 49 -10.14 9.80 -1.22
CA ASP A 49 -9.85 10.39 0.08
C ASP A 49 -8.61 9.73 0.71
N VAL A 50 -8.46 8.43 0.52
CA VAL A 50 -7.39 7.60 1.09
C VAL A 50 -6.78 6.69 0.02
N ILE A 51 -5.46 6.47 0.10
CA ILE A 51 -4.76 5.48 -0.72
C ILE A 51 -4.20 4.35 0.16
N TYR A 52 -4.46 3.11 -0.25
CA TYR A 52 -3.80 1.92 0.29
C TYR A 52 -2.80 1.38 -0.73
N LEU A 53 -1.51 1.35 -0.36
CA LEU A 53 -0.42 0.85 -1.18
C LEU A 53 0.07 -0.49 -0.65
N SER A 54 -0.01 -1.52 -1.51
CA SER A 54 0.60 -2.83 -1.28
C SER A 54 1.46 -3.20 -2.48
N PRO A 55 2.60 -2.52 -2.68
CA PRO A 55 3.49 -2.78 -3.80
C PRO A 55 4.11 -4.18 -3.71
N PRO A 56 4.60 -4.76 -4.80
CA PRO A 56 5.39 -5.99 -4.75
C PRO A 56 6.65 -5.79 -3.90
N TRP A 57 6.98 -6.81 -3.10
CA TRP A 57 8.14 -6.77 -2.20
C TRP A 57 9.34 -7.60 -2.68
N GLY A 58 9.32 -8.11 -3.91
CA GLY A 58 10.30 -9.08 -4.40
C GLY A 58 10.05 -10.54 -3.96
N GLY A 59 8.82 -10.87 -3.54
CA GLY A 59 8.44 -12.24 -3.17
C GLY A 59 9.06 -12.71 -1.86
N ILE A 60 9.12 -14.03 -1.61
CA ILE A 60 9.64 -14.59 -0.34
C ILE A 60 11.09 -14.20 -0.04
N GLU A 61 11.81 -13.67 -1.01
CA GLU A 61 13.21 -13.28 -0.90
C GLU A 61 13.41 -12.05 0.00
N TYR A 62 12.34 -11.29 0.31
CA TYR A 62 12.38 -10.06 1.10
C TYR A 62 13.02 -10.22 2.49
N PHE A 63 13.07 -11.44 3.05
CA PHE A 63 13.58 -11.68 4.40
C PHE A 63 15.03 -12.19 4.44
N ARG A 64 15.71 -12.36 3.30
CA ARG A 64 17.08 -12.93 3.27
C ARG A 64 18.11 -11.99 3.88
N ASP A 65 18.00 -10.69 3.66
CA ASP A 65 19.02 -9.70 4.04
C ASP A 65 18.83 -9.08 5.43
N GLY A 66 17.97 -9.70 6.26
CA GLY A 66 17.70 -9.30 7.64
C GLY A 66 16.81 -8.06 7.75
N THR A 67 17.25 -6.94 7.19
CA THR A 67 16.52 -5.66 7.14
C THR A 67 16.14 -5.35 5.70
N TYR A 68 14.84 -5.17 5.46
CA TYR A 68 14.31 -4.88 4.13
C TYR A 68 14.44 -3.39 3.80
N ASP A 69 15.07 -3.10 2.66
CA ASP A 69 15.22 -1.76 2.11
C ASP A 69 13.90 -1.29 1.48
N VAL A 70 13.20 -0.42 2.20
CA VAL A 70 11.89 0.10 1.81
C VAL A 70 12.01 0.95 0.55
N ARG A 71 13.11 1.70 0.38
CA ARG A 71 13.27 2.61 -0.76
C ARG A 71 13.25 1.89 -2.10
N ASN A 72 13.74 0.65 -2.13
CA ASN A 72 13.90 -0.14 -3.35
C ASN A 72 12.70 -1.05 -3.68
N LEU A 73 11.73 -1.24 -2.77
CA LEU A 73 10.54 -2.09 -2.95
C LEU A 73 10.78 -3.39 -3.75
N GLY A 74 11.75 -4.20 -3.30
CA GLY A 74 12.09 -5.47 -3.95
C GLY A 74 12.72 -5.36 -5.34
N GLY A 75 13.29 -4.20 -5.69
CA GLY A 75 13.91 -3.91 -6.98
C GLY A 75 12.92 -3.54 -8.08
N VAL A 76 11.63 -3.41 -7.76
CA VAL A 76 10.57 -3.15 -8.75
C VAL A 76 10.23 -1.66 -8.83
N PHE A 77 10.21 -0.97 -7.69
CA PHE A 77 9.75 0.41 -7.60
C PHE A 77 10.62 1.24 -6.65
N ASN A 78 10.74 2.54 -6.94
CA ASN A 78 11.24 3.49 -5.97
C ASN A 78 10.09 3.93 -5.03
N CYS A 79 10.24 3.71 -3.72
CA CYS A 79 9.17 4.03 -2.76
C CYS A 79 8.91 5.54 -2.62
N GLU A 80 9.93 6.37 -2.78
CA GLU A 80 9.78 7.83 -2.72
C GLU A 80 8.98 8.33 -3.93
N GLU A 81 9.24 7.78 -5.12
CA GLU A 81 8.46 8.07 -6.33
C GLU A 81 7.02 7.57 -6.21
N LEU A 82 6.81 6.36 -5.68
CA LEU A 82 5.49 5.80 -5.43
C LEU A 82 4.67 6.70 -4.48
N LEU A 83 5.27 7.12 -3.36
CA LEU A 83 4.62 8.00 -2.41
C LEU A 83 4.40 9.41 -2.98
N ALA A 84 5.37 9.97 -3.72
CA ALA A 84 5.21 11.26 -4.38
C ALA A 84 4.04 11.23 -5.37
N THR A 85 3.91 10.14 -6.13
CA THR A 85 2.81 9.92 -7.07
C THR A 85 1.47 9.82 -6.34
N ALA A 86 1.38 9.00 -5.28
CA ALA A 86 0.17 8.87 -4.48
C ALA A 86 -0.24 10.20 -3.81
N ARG A 87 0.74 10.99 -3.34
CA ARG A 87 0.54 12.32 -2.74
C ARG A 87 -0.07 13.36 -3.68
N THR A 88 -0.05 13.11 -5.00
CA THR A 88 -0.78 13.98 -5.94
C THR A 88 -2.30 13.81 -5.86
N ILE A 89 -2.77 12.71 -5.25
CA ILE A 89 -4.19 12.41 -5.04
C ILE A 89 -4.60 12.75 -3.60
N THR A 90 -3.86 12.26 -2.60
CA THR A 90 -4.13 12.49 -1.18
C THR A 90 -2.86 12.31 -0.32
N THR A 91 -2.79 12.99 0.82
CA THR A 91 -1.75 12.78 1.84
C THR A 91 -2.05 11.59 2.76
N ASP A 92 -3.29 11.12 2.77
CA ASP A 92 -3.77 10.04 3.65
C ASP A 92 -3.47 8.69 3.01
N ILE A 93 -2.31 8.14 3.37
CA ILE A 93 -1.74 6.96 2.73
C ILE A 93 -1.47 5.89 3.77
N ALA A 94 -1.94 4.67 3.52
CA ALA A 94 -1.55 3.46 4.23
C ALA A 94 -0.60 2.64 3.35
N LEU A 95 0.63 2.42 3.79
CA LEU A 95 1.66 1.69 3.06
C LEU A 95 1.94 0.34 3.76
N TYR A 96 1.58 -0.75 3.10
CA TYR A 96 1.77 -2.11 3.59
C TYR A 96 3.14 -2.66 3.18
N LEU A 97 3.93 -3.08 4.16
CA LEU A 97 5.34 -3.44 3.99
C LEU A 97 5.72 -4.74 4.70
N PRO A 98 6.84 -5.38 4.29
CA PRO A 98 7.40 -6.52 5.00
C PRO A 98 7.67 -6.22 6.47
N ARG A 99 7.49 -7.22 7.34
CA ARG A 99 7.80 -7.13 8.79
C ARG A 99 9.27 -6.81 9.12
N THR A 100 10.18 -6.96 8.16
CA THR A 100 11.61 -6.71 8.30
C THR A 100 12.01 -5.32 7.79
N SER A 101 11.04 -4.48 7.40
CA SER A 101 11.29 -3.16 6.82
C SER A 101 12.08 -2.25 7.75
N ASN A 102 13.02 -1.51 7.16
CA ASN A 102 13.80 -0.51 7.87
C ASN A 102 12.91 0.63 8.37
N LEU A 103 12.71 0.70 9.69
CA LEU A 103 11.85 1.71 10.32
C LEU A 103 12.38 3.14 10.13
N TYR A 104 13.70 3.35 10.11
CA TYR A 104 14.27 4.68 9.90
C TYR A 104 13.92 5.21 8.51
N GLN A 105 13.98 4.35 7.48
CA GLN A 105 13.56 4.73 6.14
C GLN A 105 12.08 5.10 6.11
N ILE A 106 11.21 4.34 6.78
CA ILE A 106 9.77 4.64 6.87
C ILE A 106 9.53 6.02 7.53
N ILE A 107 10.26 6.32 8.62
CA ILE A 107 10.18 7.61 9.30
C ILE A 107 10.63 8.74 8.36
N GLU A 108 11.73 8.55 7.62
CA GLU A 108 12.22 9.53 6.65
C GLU A 108 11.20 9.79 5.52
N LEU A 109 10.44 8.78 5.10
CA LEU A 109 9.38 8.93 4.09
C LEU A 109 8.25 9.87 4.53
N ALA A 110 8.05 10.07 5.83
CA ALA A 110 7.08 11.06 6.33
C ALA A 110 7.46 12.51 5.95
N GLY A 111 8.75 12.76 5.69
CA GLY A 111 9.27 14.09 5.36
C GLY A 111 9.50 14.97 6.60
N ILE A 112 10.13 16.13 6.40
CA ILE A 112 10.48 17.06 7.48
C ILE A 112 9.20 17.59 8.14
N GLY A 113 9.07 17.36 9.45
CA GLY A 113 7.88 17.75 10.22
C GLY A 113 6.66 16.85 9.99
N GLY A 114 6.79 15.82 9.14
CA GLY A 114 5.76 14.82 8.93
C GLY A 114 5.68 13.83 10.09
N THR A 115 4.52 13.21 10.25
CA THR A 115 4.28 12.13 11.20
C THR A 115 3.94 10.85 10.45
N VAL A 116 4.36 9.71 11.00
CA VAL A 116 3.97 8.39 10.54
C VAL A 116 3.62 7.54 11.75
N ASP A 117 2.49 6.83 11.68
CA ASP A 117 2.18 5.76 12.63
C ASP A 117 2.58 4.41 12.01
N ILE A 118 3.16 3.52 12.81
CA ILE A 118 3.68 2.23 12.34
C ILE A 118 3.03 1.11 13.14
N GLU A 119 2.08 0.43 12.50
CA GLU A 119 1.36 -0.69 13.07
C GLU A 119 2.01 -2.03 12.67
N LEU A 120 2.21 -2.91 13.66
CA LEU A 120 2.74 -4.25 13.43
C LEU A 120 1.62 -5.28 13.26
N ASN A 121 1.56 -5.91 12.08
CA ASN A 121 0.56 -6.92 11.76
C ASN A 121 0.98 -8.29 12.30
N HIS A 122 0.22 -8.82 13.27
CA HIS A 122 0.48 -10.10 13.91
C HIS A 122 -0.53 -11.17 13.50
N MET A 123 -0.05 -12.41 13.33
CA MET A 123 -0.90 -13.60 13.23
C MET A 123 -0.48 -14.57 14.34
N GLY A 124 -1.33 -14.70 15.37
CA GLY A 124 -0.93 -15.28 16.63
C GLY A 124 0.25 -14.52 17.24
N ARG A 125 1.32 -15.23 17.60
CA ARG A 125 2.54 -14.61 18.17
C ARG A 125 3.57 -14.16 17.13
N LYS A 126 3.32 -14.39 15.83
CA LYS A 126 4.30 -14.14 14.77
C LYS A 126 3.99 -12.84 14.03
N LYS A 127 4.96 -11.92 14.00
CA LYS A 127 4.96 -10.75 13.11
C LYS A 127 4.90 -11.21 11.65
N LYS A 128 3.97 -10.65 10.88
CA LYS A 128 3.74 -10.97 9.46
C LYS A 128 4.14 -9.83 8.54
N ALA A 129 3.72 -8.62 8.88
CA ALA A 129 3.97 -7.40 8.11
C ALA A 129 3.95 -6.20 9.04
N LEU A 130 4.07 -5.01 8.46
CA LEU A 130 3.72 -3.76 9.10
C LEU A 130 2.93 -2.89 8.14
N THR A 131 2.17 -1.93 8.68
CA THR A 131 1.48 -0.90 7.91
C THR A 131 1.96 0.45 8.43
N ALA A 132 2.43 1.31 7.52
CA ALA A 132 2.79 2.68 7.84
C ALA A 132 1.66 3.62 7.40
N TYR A 133 1.14 4.42 8.31
CA TYR A 133 0.05 5.37 8.08
C TYR A 133 0.60 6.80 8.04
N PHE A 134 0.28 7.53 6.98
CA PHE A 134 0.70 8.92 6.73
C PHE A 134 -0.52 9.85 6.66
N GLY A 135 -0.27 11.16 6.79
CA GLY A 135 -1.34 12.16 6.78
C GLY A 135 -2.18 12.09 8.04
N ASP A 136 -3.48 12.33 7.92
CA ASP A 136 -4.41 12.28 9.05
C ASP A 136 -4.58 10.84 9.58
N LEU A 137 -4.25 9.83 8.77
CA LEU A 137 -4.26 8.42 9.19
C LEU A 137 -3.27 8.13 10.33
N ALA A 138 -2.23 8.95 10.50
CA ALA A 138 -1.21 8.75 11.52
C ALA A 138 -1.68 9.11 12.96
N TYR A 139 -2.87 9.70 13.11
CA TYR A 139 -3.37 10.21 14.39
C TYR A 139 -4.62 9.50 14.91
N TYR A 140 -5.00 8.37 14.30
CA TYR A 140 -6.18 7.59 14.69
C TYR A 140 -5.93 6.61 15.84
#